data_AF-A0A098YQS6-F1
#
_entry.id   AF-A0A098YQS6-F1
#
_cell.length_a   1.000
_cell.length_b   1.000
_cell.length_c   1.000
_cell.angle_alpha   90.00
_cell.angle_beta   90.00
_cell.angle_gamma   90.00
#
_symmetry.space_group_name_H-M   'P 1'
#
loop_
_entity.id
_entity.type
_entity.pdbx_description
1 polymer ?
#
loop_
_entity_poly.entity_id
_entity_poly.type
_entity_poly.pdbx_seq_one_letter_code
_entity_poly.pdbx_strand_id
1 'polypeptide(L)'
;VRRPSPSLHVKYADEPEKLNVEMKDFLSPVEGRLPSNRADIYFKELGNESPILVKLMMKTIYQNDKRVFKHIGTQMFGMKFLLRGLYAHNGLLYFHTRIDNMTNMPYSVDFVTFKVVDKKVAKRTAIQEQVLQPLRAYHQVNYIKGRHTESSVFALEQFSLSEDKQLEVTLYEHNGGRTLTFYVEPQDLLLAQKIDNLKLKW
;
A
#
# COMPACT_ATOMS: atom_id res chain seq x y z
N VAL A 1 -26.68 42.21 -9.34
CA VAL A 1 -25.70 41.81 -8.30
C VAL A 1 -24.81 40.72 -8.89
N ARG A 2 -23.57 41.04 -9.29
CA ARG A 2 -22.62 40.05 -9.84
C ARG A 2 -21.99 39.28 -8.66
N ARG A 3 -22.09 37.95 -8.68
CA ARG A 3 -21.40 37.08 -7.71
C ARG A 3 -19.88 37.12 -8.00
N PRO A 4 -19.01 37.24 -6.99
CA PRO A 4 -17.57 37.16 -7.21
C PRO A 4 -17.19 35.75 -7.63
N SER A 5 -16.43 35.64 -8.72
CA SER A 5 -15.79 34.39 -9.15
C SER A 5 -14.77 33.94 -8.09
N PRO A 6 -14.69 32.65 -7.74
CA PRO A 6 -13.68 32.17 -6.81
C PRO A 6 -12.29 32.35 -7.43
N SER A 7 -11.52 33.31 -6.92
CA SER A 7 -10.10 33.46 -7.21
C SER A 7 -9.30 32.50 -6.33
N LEU A 8 -8.62 31.51 -6.92
CA LEU A 8 -7.59 30.74 -6.21
C LEU A 8 -6.39 31.65 -5.97
N HIS A 9 -6.27 32.17 -4.75
CA HIS A 9 -5.06 32.85 -4.29
C HIS A 9 -4.03 31.77 -3.96
N VAL A 10 -3.13 31.49 -4.91
CA VAL A 10 -2.01 30.59 -4.69
C VAL A 10 -0.88 31.40 -4.04
N LYS A 11 -0.46 31.01 -2.84
CA LYS A 11 0.75 31.54 -2.19
C LYS A 11 1.92 30.66 -2.58
N TYR A 12 2.84 31.20 -3.37
CA TYR A 12 4.10 30.54 -3.68
C TYR A 12 5.11 30.81 -2.56
N ALA A 13 5.96 29.83 -2.26
CA ALA A 13 7.15 30.07 -1.46
C ALA A 13 8.15 30.88 -2.31
N ASP A 14 8.95 31.74 -1.68
CA ASP A 14 9.96 32.54 -2.40
C ASP A 14 11.02 31.66 -3.07
N GLU A 15 11.29 30.48 -2.51
CA GLU A 15 12.16 29.45 -3.06
C GLU A 15 11.46 28.07 -3.01
N PRO A 16 10.65 27.72 -4.01
CA PRO A 16 9.98 26.43 -4.03
C PRO A 16 10.98 25.33 -4.35
N GLU A 17 10.99 24.25 -3.55
CA GLU A 17 11.84 23.07 -3.79
C GLU A 17 11.61 22.45 -5.19
N LYS A 18 10.43 22.67 -5.77
CA LYS A 18 10.07 22.21 -7.11
C LYS A 18 9.25 23.27 -7.84
N LEU A 19 9.83 23.78 -8.93
CA LEU A 19 9.21 24.83 -9.74
C LEU A 19 8.12 24.28 -10.68
N ASN A 20 8.35 23.10 -11.27
CA ASN A 20 7.47 22.50 -12.27
C ASN A 20 7.25 21.00 -12.01
N VAL A 21 6.04 20.52 -12.32
CA VAL A 21 5.71 19.09 -12.35
C VAL A 21 5.19 18.78 -13.75
N GLU A 22 5.97 18.06 -14.55
CA GLU A 22 5.54 17.64 -15.89
C GLU A 22 4.62 16.43 -15.80
N MET A 23 3.32 16.62 -16.06
CA MET A 23 2.31 15.55 -15.91
C MET A 23 2.38 14.47 -17.01
N LYS A 24 3.02 14.76 -18.14
CA LYS A 24 3.02 13.89 -19.33
C LYS A 24 3.72 12.55 -19.09
N ASP A 25 4.80 12.54 -18.31
CA ASP A 25 5.54 11.32 -17.97
C ASP A 25 4.71 10.38 -17.10
N PHE A 26 3.81 10.93 -16.27
CA PHE A 26 2.94 10.16 -15.37
C PHE A 26 1.71 9.54 -16.06
N LEU A 27 1.29 10.11 -17.19
CA LEU A 27 0.13 9.66 -17.97
C LEU A 27 0.52 8.70 -19.10
N SER A 28 1.82 8.46 -19.30
CA SER A 28 2.29 7.55 -20.36
C SER A 28 2.13 6.08 -19.92
N PRO A 29 1.46 5.22 -20.70
CA PRO A 29 1.35 3.78 -20.41
C PRO A 29 2.64 3.01 -20.71
N VAL A 30 3.76 3.71 -20.96
CA VAL A 30 5.01 3.10 -21.45
C VAL A 30 5.82 2.57 -20.28
N GLU A 31 6.06 1.26 -20.26
CA GLU A 31 7.00 0.59 -19.38
C GLU A 31 8.41 1.15 -19.62
N GLY A 32 8.97 1.91 -18.67
CA GLY A 32 10.41 2.20 -18.69
C GLY A 32 10.87 3.55 -18.18
N ARG A 33 9.99 4.53 -17.97
CA ARG A 33 10.35 5.82 -17.34
C ARG A 33 9.40 6.14 -16.20
N LEU A 34 9.68 5.55 -15.05
CA LEU A 34 8.94 5.80 -13.82
C LEU A 34 9.73 6.78 -12.95
N PRO A 35 9.16 7.95 -12.62
CA PRO A 35 9.82 8.88 -11.70
C PRO A 35 10.00 8.22 -10.33
N SER A 36 11.14 8.47 -9.70
CA SER A 36 11.48 7.98 -8.34
C SER A 36 10.44 8.32 -7.25
N ASN A 37 9.55 9.29 -7.51
CA ASN A 37 8.53 9.79 -6.56
C ASN A 37 7.11 9.28 -6.86
N ARG A 38 6.95 8.08 -7.41
CA ARG A 38 5.62 7.47 -7.63
C ARG A 38 4.72 7.44 -6.38
N ALA A 39 5.30 7.42 -5.19
CA ALA A 39 4.58 7.45 -3.92
C ALA A 39 3.84 8.78 -3.66
N ASP A 40 4.20 9.89 -4.33
CA ASP A 40 3.62 11.21 -4.03
C ASP A 40 2.44 11.57 -4.93
N ILE A 41 2.26 10.89 -6.08
CA ILE A 41 1.28 11.32 -7.10
C ILE A 41 0.43 10.15 -7.57
N TYR A 42 -0.70 9.96 -6.90
CA TYR A 42 -1.70 8.97 -7.24
C TYR A 42 -2.88 9.63 -7.96
N PHE A 43 -3.07 9.31 -9.24
CA PHE A 43 -4.07 9.95 -10.11
C PHE A 43 -5.44 9.29 -10.11
N LYS A 44 -5.56 8.09 -9.53
CA LYS A 44 -6.83 7.37 -9.48
C LYS A 44 -7.72 7.90 -8.36
N GLU A 45 -8.99 8.08 -8.69
CA GLU A 45 -10.05 8.47 -7.76
C GLU A 45 -10.11 7.52 -6.57
N LEU A 46 -10.37 8.06 -5.37
CA LEU A 46 -10.45 7.31 -4.12
C LEU A 46 -11.88 6.84 -3.84
N GLY A 47 -12.60 6.46 -4.90
CA GLY A 47 -14.05 6.28 -4.85
C GLY A 47 -14.74 7.57 -4.40
N ASN A 48 -15.51 7.47 -3.32
CA ASN A 48 -16.26 8.59 -2.74
C ASN A 48 -15.50 9.34 -1.64
N GLU A 49 -14.18 9.13 -1.51
CA GLU A 49 -13.39 9.67 -0.40
C GLU A 49 -12.47 10.84 -0.73
N SER A 50 -12.28 11.70 0.27
CA SER A 50 -11.32 12.81 0.17
C SER A 50 -9.87 12.31 0.34
N PRO A 51 -8.91 12.73 -0.51
CA PRO A 51 -7.50 12.41 -0.35
C PRO A 51 -6.93 12.76 1.03
N ILE A 52 -7.43 13.83 1.65
CA ILE A 52 -7.03 14.23 3.00
C ILE A 52 -7.50 13.20 4.03
N LEU A 53 -8.75 12.74 3.93
CA LEU A 53 -9.29 11.76 4.86
C LEU A 53 -8.58 10.41 4.72
N VAL A 54 -8.31 9.97 3.48
CA VAL A 54 -7.50 8.76 3.22
C VAL A 54 -6.12 8.87 3.86
N LYS A 55 -5.43 10.00 3.68
CA LYS A 55 -4.13 10.25 4.32
C LYS A 55 -4.22 10.19 5.85
N LEU A 56 -5.26 10.79 6.45
CA LEU A 56 -5.48 10.78 7.90
C LEU A 56 -5.80 9.37 8.41
N MET A 57 -6.61 8.59 7.70
CA MET A 57 -6.92 7.20 8.05
C MET A 57 -5.66 6.34 8.02
N MET A 58 -4.87 6.43 6.95
CA MET A 58 -3.61 5.69 6.82
C MET A 58 -2.61 6.05 7.93
N LYS A 59 -2.45 7.35 8.22
CA LYS A 59 -1.63 7.84 9.34
C LYS A 59 -2.13 7.28 10.68
N THR A 60 -3.44 7.28 10.91
CA THR A 60 -4.03 6.80 12.16
C THR A 60 -3.84 5.29 12.31
N ILE A 61 -4.03 4.51 11.23
CA ILE A 61 -3.75 3.07 11.22
C ILE A 61 -2.29 2.79 11.56
N TYR A 62 -1.37 3.51 10.91
CA TYR A 62 0.07 3.39 11.14
C TYR A 62 0.43 3.69 12.61
N GLN A 63 -0.04 4.81 13.16
CA GLN A 63 0.28 5.22 14.53
C GLN A 63 -0.34 4.32 15.61
N ASN A 64 -1.53 3.81 15.35
CA ASN A 64 -2.23 2.93 16.28
C ASN A 64 -1.60 1.53 16.34
N ASP A 65 -0.92 1.12 15.27
CA ASP A 65 -0.10 -0.10 15.16
C ASP A 65 -0.77 -1.38 15.72
N LYS A 66 -2.10 -1.49 15.60
CA LYS A 66 -2.84 -2.64 16.15
C LYS A 66 -2.51 -3.92 15.40
N ARG A 67 -2.30 -5.00 16.16
CA ARG A 67 -2.12 -6.36 15.64
C ARG A 67 -3.43 -7.14 15.76
N VAL A 68 -4.16 -7.17 14.65
CA VAL A 68 -5.42 -7.91 14.48
C VAL A 68 -5.13 -9.32 13.97
N PHE A 69 -4.27 -9.44 12.95
CA PHE A 69 -3.89 -10.73 12.37
C PHE A 69 -2.62 -11.26 13.04
N LYS A 70 -2.66 -12.53 13.44
CA LYS A 70 -1.52 -13.22 14.08
C LYS A 70 -0.98 -14.35 13.23
N HIS A 71 -1.82 -14.92 12.36
CA HIS A 71 -1.50 -16.06 11.49
C HIS A 71 -1.05 -15.67 10.08
N ILE A 72 -1.22 -14.41 9.68
CA ILE A 72 -0.89 -13.96 8.32
C ILE A 72 0.49 -13.31 8.28
N GLY A 73 1.41 -13.99 7.60
CA GLY A 73 2.75 -13.50 7.36
C GLY A 73 3.70 -14.61 6.96
N THR A 74 4.95 -14.24 6.77
CA THR A 74 6.04 -15.14 6.43
C THR A 74 7.30 -14.77 7.19
N GLN A 75 8.17 -15.75 7.42
CA GLN A 75 9.46 -15.56 8.05
C GLN A 75 10.52 -16.37 7.30
N MET A 76 11.42 -15.67 6.61
CA MET A 76 12.51 -16.25 5.82
C MET A 76 13.71 -15.30 5.81
N PHE A 77 14.91 -15.81 5.60
CA PHE A 77 16.15 -15.00 5.50
C PHE A 77 16.43 -14.09 6.72
N GLY A 78 15.92 -14.47 7.90
CA GLY A 78 15.98 -13.62 9.10
C GLY A 78 15.11 -12.36 9.04
N MET A 79 14.19 -12.29 8.08
CA MET A 79 13.18 -11.26 7.94
C MET A 79 11.82 -11.84 8.33
N LYS A 80 10.91 -11.01 8.88
CA LYS A 80 9.48 -11.31 8.97
C LYS A 80 8.70 -10.29 8.18
N PHE A 81 7.76 -10.74 7.35
CA PHE A 81 6.82 -9.87 6.66
C PHE A 81 5.41 -10.27 7.02
N LEU A 82 4.66 -9.38 7.68
CA LEU A 82 3.41 -9.68 8.35
C LEU A 82 2.30 -8.75 7.89
N LEU A 83 1.07 -9.28 7.81
CA LEU A 83 -0.13 -8.44 7.85
C LEU A 83 -0.50 -8.21 9.32
N ARG A 84 -0.49 -6.95 9.77
CA ARG A 84 -0.91 -6.59 11.13
C ARG A 84 -2.39 -6.29 11.21
N GLY A 85 -2.94 -5.59 10.23
CA GLY A 85 -4.32 -5.16 10.23
C GLY A 85 -4.87 -5.00 8.82
N LEU A 86 -6.17 -5.23 8.69
CA LEU A 86 -6.95 -4.99 7.49
C LEU A 86 -8.16 -4.15 7.91
N TYR A 87 -8.39 -3.06 7.20
CA TYR A 87 -9.50 -2.15 7.49
C TYR A 87 -10.28 -1.82 6.23
N ALA A 88 -11.57 -1.52 6.37
CA ALA A 88 -12.45 -1.17 5.27
C ALA A 88 -13.16 0.16 5.53
N HIS A 89 -13.18 1.05 4.55
CA HIS A 89 -13.94 2.30 4.60
C HIS A 89 -14.25 2.81 3.19
N ASN A 90 -15.52 3.11 2.91
CA ASN A 90 -16.00 3.76 1.70
C ASN A 90 -15.40 3.22 0.39
N GLY A 91 -15.43 1.88 0.23
CA GLY A 91 -14.94 1.20 -0.97
C GLY A 91 -13.42 1.04 -1.04
N LEU A 92 -12.70 1.33 0.04
CA LEU A 92 -11.26 1.16 0.15
C LEU A 92 -10.91 0.11 1.22
N LEU A 93 -9.88 -0.69 0.92
CA LEU A 93 -9.24 -1.60 1.86
C LEU A 93 -7.86 -1.07 2.25
N TYR A 94 -7.55 -1.08 3.54
CA TYR A 94 -6.29 -0.61 4.10
C TYR A 94 -5.51 -1.78 4.69
N PHE A 95 -4.40 -2.11 4.05
CA PHE A 95 -3.48 -3.17 4.46
C PHE A 95 -2.36 -2.58 5.28
N HIS A 96 -2.32 -2.89 6.57
CA HIS A 96 -1.23 -2.50 7.45
C HIS A 96 -0.23 -3.65 7.54
N THR A 97 0.94 -3.46 6.91
CA THR A 97 2.00 -4.47 6.87
C THR A 97 3.18 -4.07 7.76
N ARG A 98 3.91 -5.07 8.26
CA ARG A 98 5.11 -4.88 9.08
C ARG A 98 6.23 -5.75 8.56
N ILE A 99 7.43 -5.18 8.54
CA ILE A 99 8.67 -5.85 8.17
C ILE A 99 9.63 -5.81 9.36
N ASP A 100 9.97 -6.97 9.91
CA ASP A 100 10.98 -7.10 10.97
C ASP A 100 12.28 -7.63 10.37
N ASN A 101 13.37 -6.86 10.42
CA ASN A 101 14.70 -7.33 10.08
C ASN A 101 15.44 -7.80 11.34
N MET A 102 15.56 -9.12 11.51
CA MET A 102 16.27 -9.71 12.64
C MET A 102 17.75 -9.96 12.35
N THR A 103 18.22 -9.63 11.15
CA THR A 103 19.63 -9.78 10.77
C THR A 103 20.40 -8.47 11.01
N ASN A 104 21.73 -8.54 10.93
CA ASN A 104 22.56 -7.32 10.92
C ASN A 104 22.68 -6.72 9.50
N MET A 105 22.30 -7.49 8.47
CA MET A 105 22.36 -7.04 7.08
C MET A 105 21.14 -6.18 6.77
N PRO A 106 21.31 -4.96 6.22
CA PRO A 106 20.16 -4.14 5.83
C PRO A 106 19.37 -4.77 4.70
N TYR A 107 18.13 -4.35 4.51
CA TYR A 107 17.23 -4.78 3.44
C TYR A 107 16.81 -3.56 2.62
N SER A 108 17.26 -3.48 1.38
CA SER A 108 16.85 -2.44 0.43
C SER A 108 15.54 -2.86 -0.23
N VAL A 109 14.43 -2.24 0.14
CA VAL A 109 13.12 -2.57 -0.41
C VAL A 109 13.02 -1.98 -1.81
N ASP A 110 12.67 -2.81 -2.80
CA ASP A 110 12.36 -2.34 -4.15
C ASP A 110 10.89 -1.92 -4.21
N PHE A 111 9.99 -2.89 -4.06
CA PHE A 111 8.55 -2.66 -4.06
C PHE A 111 7.79 -3.79 -3.36
N VAL A 112 6.51 -3.51 -3.08
CA VAL A 112 5.53 -4.50 -2.59
C VAL A 112 4.46 -4.68 -3.65
N THR A 113 4.12 -5.92 -3.98
CA THR A 113 3.04 -6.24 -4.94
C THR A 113 1.85 -6.88 -4.25
N PHE A 114 0.67 -6.62 -4.81
CA PHE A 114 -0.59 -7.25 -4.45
C PHE A 114 -1.13 -7.95 -5.70
N LYS A 115 -1.34 -9.26 -5.64
CA LYS A 115 -1.85 -10.04 -6.77
C LYS A 115 -2.94 -10.99 -6.32
N VAL A 116 -4.06 -11.04 -7.03
CA VAL A 116 -5.01 -12.13 -6.88
C VAL A 116 -4.50 -13.30 -7.72
N VAL A 117 -4.34 -14.45 -7.07
CA VAL A 117 -3.82 -15.69 -7.68
C VAL A 117 -4.73 -16.86 -7.33
N ASP A 118 -4.74 -17.88 -8.19
CA ASP A 118 -5.44 -19.13 -7.92
C ASP A 118 -4.73 -19.89 -6.78
N LYS A 119 -5.50 -20.46 -5.85
CA LYS A 119 -4.97 -21.41 -4.87
C LYS A 119 -4.47 -22.62 -5.65
N LYS A 120 -3.27 -23.12 -5.30
CA LYS A 120 -2.67 -24.28 -6.00
C LYS A 120 -3.45 -25.56 -5.68
N VAL A 121 -4.57 -25.77 -6.37
CA VAL A 121 -5.30 -27.03 -6.42
C VAL A 121 -4.78 -27.79 -7.64
N ALA A 122 -4.22 -28.98 -7.41
CA ALA A 122 -3.63 -29.79 -8.47
C ALA A 122 -4.62 -29.94 -9.66
N LYS A 123 -4.12 -29.66 -10.88
CA LYS A 123 -4.77 -29.75 -12.21
C LYS A 123 -5.46 -28.48 -12.75
N ARG A 124 -4.72 -27.40 -13.05
CA ARG A 124 -4.97 -26.54 -14.24
C ARG A 124 -3.66 -25.92 -14.75
N THR A 125 -3.54 -25.82 -16.07
CA THR A 125 -2.31 -25.46 -16.82
C THR A 125 -2.26 -23.98 -17.25
N ALA A 126 -3.07 -23.11 -16.63
CA ALA A 126 -2.99 -21.67 -16.82
C ALA A 126 -3.23 -20.96 -15.49
N ILE A 127 -2.23 -20.19 -15.03
CA ILE A 127 -2.31 -19.38 -13.80
C ILE A 127 -2.83 -18.01 -14.21
N GLN A 128 -3.98 -17.59 -13.69
CA GLN A 128 -4.46 -16.23 -13.87
C GLN A 128 -4.00 -15.36 -12.71
N GLU A 129 -3.11 -14.40 -12.98
CA GLU A 129 -2.69 -13.39 -12.02
C GLU A 129 -3.39 -12.07 -12.34
N GLN A 130 -4.10 -11.51 -11.37
CA GLN A 130 -4.61 -10.14 -11.47
C GLN A 130 -3.81 -9.24 -10.51
N VAL A 131 -3.03 -8.32 -11.07
CA VAL A 131 -2.29 -7.34 -10.27
C VAL A 131 -3.25 -6.28 -9.74
N LEU A 132 -3.23 -6.05 -8.42
CA LEU A 132 -3.95 -4.97 -7.76
C LEU A 132 -2.98 -3.82 -7.46
N GLN A 133 -3.27 -2.64 -8.02
CA GLN A 133 -2.44 -1.46 -7.81
C GLN A 133 -2.87 -0.72 -6.55
N PRO A 134 -1.96 -0.47 -5.58
CA PRO A 134 -2.26 0.41 -4.45
C PRO A 134 -2.66 1.81 -4.95
N LEU A 135 -3.80 2.29 -4.46
CA LEU A 135 -4.28 3.65 -4.72
C LEU A 135 -3.54 4.68 -3.89
N ARG A 136 -3.06 4.33 -2.69
CA ARG A 136 -2.18 5.15 -1.85
C ARG A 136 -1.25 4.25 -1.04
N ALA A 137 -0.08 4.75 -0.68
CA ALA A 137 0.82 4.14 0.30
C ALA A 137 1.25 5.20 1.33
N TYR A 138 1.37 4.79 2.58
CA TYR A 138 1.85 5.62 3.69
C TYR A 138 3.03 4.93 4.35
N HIS A 139 4.09 5.70 4.62
CA HIS A 139 5.38 5.22 5.12
C HIS A 139 5.97 4.11 4.25
N GLN A 140 5.98 4.31 2.93
CA GLN A 140 6.61 3.36 2.02
C GLN A 140 8.13 3.38 2.26
N VAL A 141 8.61 2.32 2.90
CA VAL A 141 10.02 2.19 3.26
C VAL A 141 10.81 1.62 2.09
N ASN A 142 11.90 2.29 1.73
CA ASN A 142 12.85 1.85 0.70
C ASN A 142 14.09 1.17 1.30
N TYR A 143 14.31 1.29 2.61
CA TYR A 143 15.49 0.75 3.28
C TYR A 143 15.22 0.43 4.75
N ILE A 144 15.57 -0.79 5.15
CA ILE A 144 15.39 -1.28 6.52
C ILE A 144 16.75 -1.67 7.06
N LYS A 145 17.22 -0.96 8.08
CA LYS A 145 18.47 -1.26 8.78
C LYS A 145 18.44 -2.66 9.39
N GLY A 146 19.62 -3.26 9.62
CA GLY A 146 19.72 -4.47 10.43
C GLY A 146 19.15 -4.23 11.83
N ARG A 147 18.45 -5.22 12.41
CA ARG A 147 17.81 -5.15 13.73
C ARG A 147 16.75 -4.04 13.87
N HIS A 148 16.14 -3.62 12.77
CA HIS A 148 15.06 -2.64 12.77
C HIS A 148 13.74 -3.24 12.29
N THR A 149 12.67 -2.55 12.65
CA THR A 149 11.33 -2.80 12.13
C THR A 149 10.83 -1.56 11.42
N GLU A 150 10.20 -1.79 10.27
CA GLU A 150 9.41 -0.79 9.58
C GLU A 150 7.98 -1.30 9.31
N SER A 151 7.04 -0.40 9.04
CA SER A 151 5.64 -0.75 8.76
C SER A 151 5.06 0.18 7.69
N SER A 152 4.16 -0.32 6.87
CA SER A 152 3.57 0.46 5.79
C SER A 152 2.07 0.28 5.78
N VAL A 153 1.33 1.29 5.32
CA VAL A 153 -0.11 1.16 5.08
C VAL A 153 -0.37 1.36 3.61
N PHE A 154 -1.05 0.41 2.98
CA PHE A 154 -1.45 0.48 1.57
C PHE A 154 -2.96 0.57 1.48
N ALA A 155 -3.48 1.54 0.72
CA ALA A 155 -4.90 1.64 0.41
C ALA A 155 -5.14 1.07 -0.99
N LEU A 156 -6.01 0.08 -1.11
CA LEU A 156 -6.42 -0.54 -2.37
C LEU A 156 -7.92 -0.29 -2.58
N GLU A 157 -8.34 -0.32 -3.84
CA GLU A 157 -9.77 -0.44 -4.17
C GLU A 157 -10.32 -1.73 -3.56
N GLN A 158 -11.52 -1.67 -2.97
CA GLN A 158 -12.15 -2.84 -2.41
C GLN A 158 -12.44 -3.88 -3.50
N PHE A 159 -12.13 -5.13 -3.22
CA PHE A 159 -12.33 -6.25 -4.12
C PHE A 159 -12.89 -7.45 -3.36
N SER A 160 -13.35 -8.45 -4.11
CA SER A 160 -13.79 -9.74 -3.60
C SER A 160 -12.89 -10.85 -4.11
N LEU A 161 -12.71 -11.91 -3.31
CA LEU A 161 -12.03 -13.13 -3.72
C LEU A 161 -13.06 -14.27 -3.77
N SER A 162 -12.98 -15.10 -4.82
CA SER A 162 -13.66 -16.41 -4.86
C SER A 162 -12.93 -17.42 -3.96
N GLU A 163 -13.59 -18.52 -3.60
CA GLU A 163 -13.02 -19.53 -2.68
C GLU A 163 -11.74 -20.19 -3.20
N ASP A 164 -11.60 -20.30 -4.52
CA ASP A 164 -10.45 -20.85 -5.23
C ASP A 164 -9.32 -19.85 -5.44
N LYS A 165 -9.47 -18.60 -4.97
CA LYS A 165 -8.47 -17.54 -5.10
C LYS A 165 -7.97 -17.07 -3.74
N GLN A 166 -6.77 -16.48 -3.76
CA GLN A 166 -6.15 -15.83 -2.62
C GLN A 166 -5.41 -14.58 -3.07
N LEU A 167 -5.23 -13.63 -2.15
CA LEU A 167 -4.37 -12.48 -2.38
C LEU A 167 -2.94 -12.84 -1.99
N GLU A 168 -2.03 -12.80 -2.94
CA GLU A 168 -0.60 -12.83 -2.75
C GLU A 168 -0.07 -11.42 -2.48
N VAL A 169 0.66 -11.26 -1.37
CA VAL A 169 1.38 -10.02 -1.04
C VAL A 169 2.87 -10.32 -0.94
N THR A 170 3.66 -9.71 -1.82
CA THR A 170 5.09 -10.01 -1.97
C THR A 170 5.94 -8.77 -1.78
N LEU A 171 6.97 -8.88 -0.95
CA LEU A 171 8.02 -7.90 -0.72
C LEU A 171 9.28 -8.30 -1.50
N TYR A 172 9.77 -7.38 -2.34
CA TYR A 172 10.96 -7.58 -3.16
C TYR A 172 12.15 -6.75 -2.66
N GLU A 173 13.32 -7.36 -2.70
CA GLU A 173 14.60 -6.70 -2.40
C GLU A 173 15.22 -6.12 -3.66
N HIS A 174 15.67 -4.87 -3.60
CA HIS A 174 16.35 -4.21 -4.71
C HIS A 174 17.72 -4.86 -4.94
N ASN A 175 17.96 -5.36 -6.16
CA ASN A 175 19.18 -6.08 -6.55
C ASN A 175 19.55 -7.25 -5.59
N GLY A 176 18.54 -7.88 -4.99
CA GLY A 176 18.72 -8.97 -4.03
C GLY A 176 17.87 -10.20 -4.36
N GLY A 177 18.11 -11.28 -3.62
CA GLY A 177 17.37 -12.55 -3.76
C GLY A 177 16.35 -12.82 -2.65
N ARG A 178 16.24 -11.95 -1.64
CA ARG A 178 15.39 -12.16 -0.47
C ARG A 178 13.97 -11.69 -0.75
N THR A 179 13.17 -12.54 -1.39
CA THR A 179 11.74 -12.28 -1.62
C THR A 179 10.90 -12.90 -0.50
N LEU A 180 9.95 -12.13 0.04
CA LEU A 180 9.05 -12.59 1.10
C LEU A 180 7.60 -12.47 0.64
N THR A 181 6.88 -13.58 0.67
CA THR A 181 5.47 -13.65 0.25
C THR A 181 4.60 -14.21 1.37
N PHE A 182 3.45 -13.58 1.61
CA PHE A 182 2.36 -14.16 2.38
C PHE A 182 1.06 -14.11 1.58
N TYR A 183 0.09 -14.92 2.00
CA TYR A 183 -1.21 -15.02 1.37
C TYR A 183 -2.33 -14.58 2.32
N VAL A 184 -3.36 -13.94 1.78
CA VAL A 184 -4.58 -13.56 2.50
C VAL A 184 -5.75 -14.30 1.86
N GLU A 185 -6.50 -15.05 2.66
CA GLU A 185 -7.63 -15.84 2.19
C GLU A 185 -8.93 -15.01 2.15
N PRO A 186 -9.96 -15.47 1.41
CA PRO A 186 -11.27 -14.80 1.41
C PRO A 186 -11.84 -14.59 2.82
N GLN A 187 -11.67 -15.56 3.73
CA GLN A 187 -12.15 -15.47 5.11
C GLN A 187 -11.42 -14.36 5.90
N ASP A 188 -10.14 -14.14 5.62
CA ASP A 188 -9.36 -13.08 6.27
C ASP A 188 -9.83 -11.69 5.81
N LEU A 189 -10.23 -11.54 4.54
CA LEU A 189 -10.80 -10.29 4.03
C LEU A 189 -12.10 -9.91 4.74
N LEU A 190 -12.92 -10.90 5.11
CA LEU A 190 -14.17 -10.66 5.85
C LEU A 190 -13.94 -10.17 7.29
N LEU A 191 -12.73 -10.36 7.84
CA LEU A 191 -12.33 -9.86 9.16
C LEU A 191 -11.82 -8.41 9.13
N ALA A 192 -11.89 -7.73 7.98
CA ALA A 192 -11.54 -6.32 7.86
C ALA A 192 -12.34 -5.46 8.85
N GLN A 193 -11.65 -4.65 9.65
CA GLN A 193 -12.27 -3.77 10.63
C GLN A 193 -12.79 -2.48 9.97
N LYS A 194 -14.00 -2.04 10.33
CA LYS A 194 -14.50 -0.73 9.89
C LYS A 194 -13.71 0.42 10.55
N ILE A 195 -13.47 1.48 9.78
CA ILE A 195 -12.79 2.70 10.26
C ILE A 195 -13.75 3.68 10.98
N ASP A 196 -14.98 3.27 11.29
CA ASP A 196 -15.98 4.15 11.94
C ASP A 196 -15.51 4.70 13.30
N ASN A 197 -14.56 4.02 13.96
CA ASN A 197 -14.08 4.30 15.32
C ASN A 197 -12.56 4.48 15.45
N LEU A 198 -11.82 4.68 14.36
CA LEU A 198 -10.48 5.26 14.52
C LEU A 198 -10.72 6.67 15.05
N LYS A 199 -10.64 6.85 16.37
CA LYS A 199 -10.61 8.16 17.02
C LYS A 199 -9.49 8.91 16.33
N LEU A 200 -9.81 9.65 15.28
CA LEU A 200 -8.87 10.47 14.54
C LEU A 200 -8.31 11.41 15.59
N LYS A 201 -7.08 11.13 16.02
CA LYS A 201 -6.37 12.01 16.93
C LYS A 201 -5.92 13.16 16.05
N TRP A 202 -6.72 14.23 16.07
CA TRP A 202 -6.38 15.52 15.50
C TRP A 202 -5.16 16.09 16.22
#